data_AF-A0A7C1WD14-F1
#
_entry.id   AF-A0A7C1WD14-F1
#
_cell.length_a   1.000
_cell.length_b   1.000
_cell.length_c   1.000
_cell.angle_alpha   90.00
_cell.angle_beta   90.00
_cell.angle_gamma   90.00
#
_symmetry.space_group_name_H-M   'P 1'
#
loop_
_entity.id
_entity.type
_entity.pdbx_description
1 polymer ?
#
loop_
_entity_poly.entity_id
_entity_poly.type
_entity_poly.pdbx_seq_one_letter_code
_entity_poly.pdbx_strand_id
1 'polypeptide(L)' 'MNNIVYILKCSGDTLYTGSTVDMNKRLREHNGLLKNGAKYT' A
#
# COMPACT_ATOMS: atom_id res chain seq x y z
N MET A 1 -18.36 -2.58 -6.25
CA MET A 1 -17.02 -2.69 -5.61
C MET A 1 -16.08 -1.73 -6.32
N ASN A 2 -15.44 -0.82 -5.58
CA ASN A 2 -14.46 0.10 -6.14
C ASN A 2 -13.09 -0.58 -6.15
N ASN A 3 -12.43 -0.67 -7.30
CA ASN A 3 -11.08 -1.22 -7.42
C ASN A 3 -10.14 -0.11 -7.85
N ILE A 4 -9.19 0.24 -6.99
CA ILE A 4 -8.24 1.32 -7.20
C ILE A 4 -6.87 0.71 -7.45
N VAL A 5 -6.21 1.16 -8.52
CA VAL A 5 -4.79 0.92 -8.76
C VAL A 5 -4.03 2.18 -8.36
N TYR A 6 -2.91 2.04 -7.65
CA TYR A 6 -2.15 3.16 -7.11
C TYR A 6 -0.64 2.98 -7.29
N ILE A 7 0.06 4.11 -7.26
CA ILE A 7 1.51 4.20 -7.10
C ILE A 7 1.75 4.82 -5.71
N LEU A 8 2.49 4.12 -4.86
CA LEU A 8 2.94 4.57 -3.55
C LEU A 8 4.39 5.04 -3.65
N LYS A 9 4.70 6.21 -3.11
CA LYS A 9 6.07 6.66 -2.90
C LYS A 9 6.52 6.24 -1.51
N CYS A 10 7.53 5.37 -1.43
CA CYS A 10 8.14 4.93 -0.19
C CYS A 10 9.11 5.98 0.36
N SER A 11 9.45 5.89 1.64
CA SER A 11 10.36 6.83 2.31
C SER A 11 11.78 6.84 1.72
N GLY A 12 12.21 5.75 1.08
CA GLY A 12 13.50 5.64 0.38
C GLY A 12 13.49 6.16 -1.06
N ASP A 13 12.56 7.06 -1.43
CA ASP A 13 12.37 7.58 -2.80
C ASP A 13 12.12 6.51 -3.87
N THR A 14 11.73 5.31 -3.47
CA THR A 14 11.29 4.25 -4.38
C THR A 14 9.78 4.28 -4.59
N LEU A 15 9.33 3.67 -5.69
CA LEU A 15 7.92 3.58 -6.04
C LEU A 15 7.43 2.13 -5.95
N TYR A 16 6.23 1.95 -5.42
CA TYR A 16 5.55 0.66 -5.34
C TYR A 16 4.17 0.75 -6.01
N THR A 17 3.84 -0.19 -6.89
CA THR A 17 2.51 -0.28 -7.52
C THR A 17 1.65 -1.32 -6.81
N GLY A 18 0.38 -1.01 -6.56
CA GLY A 18 -0.55 -1.96 -5.97
C GLY A 18 -2.00 -1.69 -6.37
N SER A 19 -2.88 -2.59 -5.95
CA SER A 19 -4.33 -2.43 -6.07
C SER A 19 -5.04 -2.73 -4.75
N THR A 20 -6.14 -2.04 -4.50
CA THR A 20 -6.98 -2.24 -3.31
C THR A 20 -8.42 -1.80 -3.55
N VAL A 21 -9.32 -2.29 -2.70
CA VAL A 21 -10.69 -1.79 -2.56
C VAL A 21 -10.84 -0.82 -1.38
N ASP A 22 -9.79 -0.71 -0.54
CA ASP A 22 -9.72 0.15 0.66
C ASP A 22 -8.30 0.73 0.78
N MET A 23 -8.15 2.02 0.50
CA MET A 23 -6.86 2.73 0.56
C MET A 23 -6.36 2.92 1.99
N ASN A 24 -7.25 3.19 2.95
CA ASN A 24 -6.87 3.47 4.34
C ASN A 24 -6.33 2.22 5.01
N LYS A 25 -7.01 1.09 4.82
CA LYS A 25 -6.54 -0.20 5.29
C LYS A 25 -5.19 -0.54 4.67
N ARG A 26 -5.07 -0.42 3.34
CA ARG A 26 -3.84 -0.79 2.62
C ARG A 26 -2.64 0.08 3.01
N LEU A 27 -2.83 1.37 3.23
CA LEU A 27 -1.75 2.25 3.70
C LEU A 27 -1.25 1.86 5.10
N ARG A 28 -2.15 1.43 5.99
CA ARG A 28 -1.77 0.90 7.32
C ARG A 28 -1.00 -0.42 7.23
N GLU A 29 -1.36 -1.30 6.30
CA GLU A 29 -0.62 -2.55 6.03
C GLU A 29 0.81 -2.24 5.56
N HIS A 30 0.99 -1.30 4.62
CA HIS A 30 2.31 -0.84 4.17
C HIS A 30 3.15 -0.22 5.29
N ASN A 31 2.52 0.53 6.21
CA ASN A 31 3.23 1.14 7.34
C ASN A 31 3.45 0.18 8.53
N GLY A 32 3.18 -1.12 8.38
CA GLY A 32 3.34 -2.12 9.44
C GLY A 32 2.38 -1.98 10.63
N LEU A 33 1.38 -1.09 10.54
CA LEU A 33 0.33 -0.91 11.56
C LEU A 33 -0.69 -2.05 11.55
N LEU A 34 -0.68 -2.86 10.47
CA LEU A 34 -1.51 -4.04 10.27
C LEU A 34 -0.66 -5.19 9.69
N LYS A 35 -1.12 -6.43 9.91
CA LYS A 35 -0.56 -7.61 9.24
C LYS A 35 -0.86 -7.54 7.73
N ASN A 36 -0.07 -8.28 6.93
CA ASN A 36 -0.19 -8.38 5.46
C ASN A 36 0.31 -7.17 4.66
N GLY A 37 1.22 -6.37 5.22
CA GLY A 37 2.03 -5.45 4.43
C GLY A 37 2.81 -6.19 3.32
N ALA A 38 2.99 -5.54 2.18
CA ALA A 38 3.83 -6.09 1.13
C ALA A 38 5.29 -6.16 1.64
N LYS A 39 6.02 -7.24 1.31
CA LYS A 39 7.39 -7.45 1.80
C LYS A 39 8.35 -6.28 1.54
N TYR A 40 8.06 -5.48 0.50
CA TYR A 40 8.92 -4.39 0.04
C TYR A 40 8.66 -3.04 0.73
N THR A 41 7.47 -2.85 1.30
CA THR A 41 6.98 -1.58 1.86
C THR A 41 6.92 -1.67 3.37
#